data_AF-A0A6P0Z5Y9-F1
#
_entry.id   AF-A0A6P0Z5Y9-F1
#
_cell.length_a   1.000
_cell.length_b   1.000
_cell.length_c   1.000
_cell.angle_alpha   90.00
_cell.angle_beta   90.00
_cell.angle_gamma   90.00
#
_symmetry.space_group_name_H-M   'P 1'
#
loop_
_entity.id
_entity.type
_entity.pdbx_description
1 polymer ?
#
loop_
_entity_poly.entity_id
_entity_poly.type
_entity_poly.pdbx_seq_one_letter_code
_entity_poly.pdbx_strand_id
1 'polypeptide(L)'
;LQFYQQGLSVIEIAQQRGLTSGTIVTHLGELIEMKQPVDLNRLVSLERQKPIFKAIQSIGADSLRSLREHLGEDFSYEEIRLVRSWWRRENS
;
A
#
# COMPACT_ATOMS: atom_id res chain seq x y z
N LEU A 1 -11.93 -4.11 12.60
CA LEU A 1 -11.38 -4.72 11.37
C LEU A 1 -12.47 -5.43 10.53
N GLN A 2 -13.66 -4.84 10.34
CA GLN A 2 -14.81 -5.58 9.81
C GLN A 2 -15.09 -5.37 8.30
N PHE A 3 -14.45 -4.40 7.62
CA PHE A 3 -14.79 -4.05 6.23
C PHE A 3 -13.84 -4.60 5.17
N TYR A 4 -12.60 -4.96 5.54
CA TYR A 4 -11.68 -5.58 4.58
C TYR A 4 -12.18 -6.97 4.10
N GLN A 5 -12.94 -7.65 4.97
CA GLN A 5 -13.60 -8.93 4.70
C GLN A 5 -14.81 -8.81 3.74
N GLN A 6 -15.27 -7.59 3.41
CA GLN A 6 -16.52 -7.39 2.65
C GLN A 6 -16.35 -7.09 1.15
N GLY A 7 -15.15 -7.23 0.57
CA GLY A 7 -15.00 -6.95 -0.87
C GLY A 7 -14.72 -5.48 -1.21
N LEU A 8 -14.97 -4.55 -0.30
CA LEU A 8 -14.92 -3.10 -0.56
C LEU A 8 -13.51 -2.55 -0.82
N SER A 9 -13.42 -1.61 -1.76
CA SER A 9 -12.25 -0.79 -2.09
C SER A 9 -11.90 0.18 -0.95
N VAL A 10 -10.63 0.58 -0.86
CA VAL A 10 -10.15 1.62 0.06
C VAL A 10 -10.98 2.91 -0.04
N ILE A 11 -11.38 3.28 -1.25
CA ILE A 11 -12.16 4.50 -1.52
C ILE A 11 -13.57 4.36 -0.95
N GLU A 12 -14.19 3.18 -1.08
CA GLU A 12 -15.52 2.89 -0.54
C GLU A 12 -15.50 2.89 0.99
N ILE A 13 -14.45 2.32 1.60
CA ILE A 13 -14.28 2.34 3.07
C ILE A 13 -14.06 3.77 3.58
N ALA A 14 -13.31 4.59 2.84
CA ALA A 14 -13.09 6.00 3.14
C ALA A 14 -14.40 6.78 3.17
N GLN A 15 -15.19 6.63 2.12
CA GLN A 15 -16.50 7.28 1.99
C GLN A 15 -17.48 6.82 3.08
N GLN A 16 -17.58 5.52 3.35
CA GLN A 16 -18.49 5.00 4.37
C GLN A 16 -18.13 5.44 5.79
N ARG A 17 -16.85 5.69 6.08
CA ARG A 17 -16.38 6.05 7.43
C ARG A 17 -16.12 7.54 7.63
N GLY A 18 -16.31 8.37 6.60
CA GLY A 18 -15.94 9.79 6.64
C GLY A 18 -14.44 10.01 6.89
N LEU A 19 -13.61 9.05 6.50
CA LEU A 19 -12.15 9.11 6.64
C LEU A 19 -11.52 9.47 5.28
N THR A 20 -10.32 10.05 5.31
CA THR A 20 -9.54 10.23 4.08
C THR A 20 -8.95 8.89 3.64
N SER A 21 -8.79 8.70 2.34
CA SER A 21 -8.14 7.50 1.78
C SER A 21 -6.74 7.29 2.38
N GLY A 22 -5.99 8.38 2.59
CA GLY A 22 -4.65 8.34 3.21
C GLY A 22 -4.63 7.78 4.63
N THR A 23 -5.65 8.06 5.47
CA THR A 23 -5.74 7.50 6.82
C THR A 23 -5.97 5.98 6.77
N ILE A 24 -6.85 5.52 5.89
CA ILE A 24 -7.12 4.09 5.73
C ILE A 24 -5.91 3.36 5.17
N VAL A 25 -5.25 3.94 4.17
CA VAL A 25 -4.04 3.36 3.57
C VAL A 25 -2.92 3.22 4.60
N THR A 26 -2.76 4.21 5.48
CA THR A 26 -1.79 4.13 6.57
C THR A 26 -2.09 2.95 7.49
N HIS A 27 -3.35 2.83 7.92
CA HIS A 27 -3.77 1.72 8.77
C HIS A 27 -3.61 0.35 8.10
N LEU A 28 -3.96 0.24 6.81
CA LEU A 28 -3.77 -0.98 6.04
C LEU A 28 -2.27 -1.36 5.93
N GLY A 29 -1.39 -0.38 5.72
CA GLY A 29 0.06 -0.59 5.72
C GLY A 29 0.55 -1.18 7.05
N GLU A 30 0.13 -0.61 8.17
CA GLU A 30 0.47 -1.12 9.51
C GLU A 30 0.00 -2.55 9.71
N LEU A 31 -1.25 -2.87 9.33
CA LEU A 31 -1.79 -4.23 9.42
C LEU A 31 -1.00 -5.22 8.58
N ILE A 32 -0.60 -4.82 7.37
CA ILE A 32 0.26 -5.64 6.51
C ILE A 32 1.59 -5.94 7.22
N GLU A 33 2.26 -4.92 7.76
CA GLU A 33 3.52 -5.08 8.50
C GLU A 33 3.35 -5.98 9.74
N MET A 34 2.19 -5.94 10.39
CA MET A 34 1.81 -6.81 11.51
C MET A 34 1.43 -8.25 11.11
N LYS A 35 1.71 -8.68 9.87
CA LYS A 35 1.38 -10.02 9.33
C LYS A 35 -0.13 -10.35 9.39
N GLN A 36 -1.00 -9.33 9.45
CA GLN A 36 -2.46 -9.53 9.38
C GLN A 36 -2.88 -9.98 7.97
N PRO A 37 -4.05 -10.64 7.83
CA PRO A 37 -4.55 -11.15 6.55
C PRO A 37 -5.12 -10.02 5.67
N VAL A 38 -4.24 -9.16 5.18
CA VAL A 38 -4.53 -8.11 4.20
C VAL A 38 -3.98 -8.54 2.85
N ASP A 39 -4.86 -8.64 1.84
CA ASP A 39 -4.53 -8.99 0.46
C ASP A 39 -4.13 -7.73 -0.34
N LEU A 40 -2.83 -7.58 -0.58
CA LEU A 40 -2.28 -6.47 -1.35
C LEU A 40 -2.88 -6.38 -2.76
N ASN A 41 -3.23 -7.51 -3.38
CA ASN A 41 -3.76 -7.55 -4.76
C ASN A 41 -5.14 -6.91 -4.88
N ARG A 42 -5.88 -6.81 -3.78
CA ARG A 42 -7.17 -6.11 -3.72
C ARG A 42 -7.02 -4.61 -3.55
N LEU A 43 -5.82 -4.14 -3.22
CA LEU A 43 -5.52 -2.73 -2.94
C LEU A 43 -4.73 -2.07 -4.07
N VAL A 44 -3.76 -2.80 -4.62
CA VAL A 44 -2.87 -2.34 -5.71
C VAL A 44 -2.81 -3.44 -6.75
N SER A 45 -3.04 -3.12 -8.02
CA SER A 45 -2.98 -4.12 -9.09
C SER A 45 -1.56 -4.64 -9.30
N LEU A 46 -1.43 -5.91 -9.71
CA LEU A 46 -0.12 -6.55 -9.94
C LEU A 46 0.78 -5.77 -10.91
N GLU A 47 0.19 -5.13 -11.92
CA GLU A 47 0.91 -4.30 -12.89
C GLU A 47 1.59 -3.10 -12.25
N ARG A 48 0.99 -2.56 -11.19
CA ARG A 48 1.52 -1.41 -10.43
C ARG A 48 2.43 -1.84 -9.29
N GLN A 49 2.19 -3.03 -8.71
CA GLN A 49 3.09 -3.61 -7.71
C GLN A 49 4.50 -3.88 -8.29
N LYS A 50 4.59 -4.46 -9.49
CA LYS A 50 5.86 -4.83 -10.15
C LYS A 50 6.90 -3.70 -10.20
N PRO A 51 6.60 -2.51 -10.75
CA PRO A 51 7.56 -1.41 -10.79
C PRO A 51 7.91 -0.91 -9.39
N ILE A 52 6.96 -0.87 -8.45
CA ILE A 52 7.23 -0.45 -7.07
C ILE A 52 8.20 -1.43 -6.38
N PHE A 53 8.02 -2.73 -6.55
CA PHE A 53 8.97 -3.73 -6.03
C PHE A 53 10.37 -3.55 -6.61
N LYS A 54 10.48 -3.32 -7.92
CA LYS A 54 11.78 -3.04 -8.56
C LYS A 54 12.44 -1.79 -8.01
N ALA A 55 11.66 -0.72 -7.77
CA ALA A 55 12.17 0.50 -7.16
C ALA A 55 12.71 0.20 -5.74
N ILE A 56 11.95 -0.53 -4.92
CA ILE A 56 12.40 -0.94 -3.58
C ILE A 56 13.69 -1.76 -3.63
N GLN A 57 13.80 -2.71 -4.56
CA GLN A 57 15.02 -3.51 -4.72
C GLN A 57 16.22 -2.70 -5.20
N SER A 58 15.99 -1.62 -5.95
CA SER A 58 17.05 -0.81 -6.55
C SER A 58 17.58 0.26 -5.61
N ILE A 59 16.69 0.92 -4.85
CA ILE A 59 17.05 2.09 -4.02
C ILE A 59 16.69 1.95 -2.54
N GLY A 60 16.09 0.83 -2.12
CA GLY A 60 15.69 0.57 -0.75
C GLY A 60 14.25 0.98 -0.40
N ALA A 61 13.82 0.62 0.82
CA ALA A 61 12.46 0.80 1.33
C ALA A 61 12.35 1.90 2.41
N ASP A 62 13.36 2.78 2.54
CA ASP A 62 13.42 3.74 3.64
C ASP A 62 12.49 4.93 3.43
N SER A 63 12.50 5.50 2.22
CA SER A 63 11.82 6.76 1.90
C SER A 63 10.73 6.58 0.84
N LEU A 64 9.48 6.88 1.21
CA LEU A 64 8.38 6.93 0.22
C LEU A 64 8.62 8.00 -0.84
N ARG A 65 9.21 9.12 -0.45
CA ARG A 65 9.52 10.22 -1.37
C ARG A 65 10.51 9.77 -2.44
N SER A 66 11.60 9.11 -2.04
CA SER A 66 12.62 8.63 -2.97
C SER A 66 12.06 7.57 -3.93
N LEU A 67 11.22 6.66 -3.42
CA LEU A 67 10.50 5.70 -4.26
C LEU A 67 9.58 6.41 -5.26
N ARG A 68 8.84 7.44 -4.83
CA ARG A 68 7.96 8.24 -5.70
C ARG A 68 8.74 8.98 -6.78
N GLU A 69 9.85 9.61 -6.42
CA GLU A 69 10.73 10.30 -7.36
C GLU A 69 11.34 9.33 -8.38
N HIS A 70 11.68 8.10 -7.98
CA HIS A 70 12.19 7.06 -8.88
C HIS A 70 11.12 6.50 -9.82
N LEU A 71 9.88 6.38 -9.35
CA LEU A 71 8.75 5.83 -10.12
C LEU A 71 8.09 6.85 -11.07
N GLY A 72 8.26 8.14 -10.82
CA GLY A 72 7.60 9.22 -11.55
C GLY A 72 6.19 9.51 -11.04
N GLU A 73 5.54 10.54 -11.60
CA GLU A 73 4.26 11.12 -11.14
C GLU A 73 3.01 10.24 -11.37
N ASP A 74 3.14 9.11 -12.06
CA ASP A 74 2.03 8.17 -12.27
C ASP A 74 1.64 7.33 -11.05
N PHE A 75 2.54 7.09 -10.09
CA PHE A 75 2.35 6.22 -8.90
C PHE A 75 1.96 6.93 -7.59
N SER A 76 0.75 6.77 -7.07
CA SER A 76 0.37 7.50 -5.86
C SER A 76 1.19 7.09 -4.63
N TYR A 77 1.35 8.03 -3.67
CA TYR A 77 2.00 7.73 -2.39
C TYR A 77 1.32 6.59 -1.62
N GLU A 78 0.01 6.42 -1.85
CA GLU A 78 -0.80 5.38 -1.22
C GLU A 78 -0.39 3.99 -1.73
N GLU A 79 -0.26 3.83 -3.04
CA GLU A 79 0.16 2.57 -3.66
C GLU A 79 1.57 2.18 -3.22
N ILE A 80 2.49 3.14 -3.27
CA ILE A 80 3.89 2.93 -2.87
C ILE A 80 3.95 2.50 -1.40
N ARG A 81 3.17 3.13 -0.52
CA ARG A 81 3.12 2.78 0.90
C ARG A 81 2.67 1.35 1.12
N LEU A 82 1.57 0.92 0.49
CA LEU A 82 1.02 -0.43 0.68
C LEU A 82 1.98 -1.52 0.21
N VAL A 83 2.56 -1.34 -0.99
CA VAL A 83 3.53 -2.31 -1.53
C VAL A 83 4.78 -2.36 -0.67
N ARG A 84 5.26 -1.22 -0.19
CA ARG A 84 6.41 -1.15 0.73
C ARG A 84 6.13 -1.85 2.06
N SER A 85 4.96 -1.63 2.66
CA SER A 85 4.56 -2.30 3.90
C SER A 85 4.51 -3.82 3.71
N TRP A 86 4.01 -4.30 2.57
CA TRP A 86 4.05 -5.72 2.22
C TRP A 86 5.47 -6.24 2.04
N TRP A 87 6.33 -5.47 1.35
CA TRP A 87 7.73 -5.86 1.21
C TRP A 87 8.43 -5.97 2.57
N ARG A 88 8.21 -5.02 3.48
CA ARG A 88 8.79 -5.04 4.83
C ARG A 88 8.33 -6.26 5.63
N ARG A 89 7.05 -6.60 5.56
CA ARG A 89 6.48 -7.80 6.19
C ARG A 89 7.22 -9.08 5.77
N GLU A 90 7.53 -9.23 4.49
CA GLU A 90 8.19 -10.43 3.94
C GLU A 90 9.71 -10.45 4.21
N ASN A 91 10.31 -9.28 4.51
CA ASN A 91 11.73 -9.13 4.82
C ASN A 91 12.00 -8.86 6.31
N SER A 92 11.02 -9.14 7.20
CA SER A 92 11.11 -9.01 8.67
C SER A 92 10.99 -10.35 9.40
#